data_AF-A0A3D1RZA0-F1
#
_entry.id   AF-A0A3D1RZA0-F1
#
_cell.length_a   1.000
_cell.length_b   1.000
_cell.length_c   1.000
_cell.angle_alpha   90.00
_cell.angle_beta   90.00
_cell.angle_gamma   90.00
#
_symmetry.space_group_name_H-M   'P 1'
#
loop_
_entity.id
_entity.type
_entity.pdbx_description
1 polymer ?
#
loop_
_entity_poly.entity_id
_entity_poly.type
_entity_poly.pdbx_seq_one_letter_code
_entity_poly.pdbx_strand_id
1 'polypeptide(L)'
;REARSGPVFWRASGQLNMRYTSRRQHIIWRDDPLTREAVAALGEILSERSDLILRRRLKPGEGILCNNVLHRRDAFDNTLLESSNRLFYRGRFHDSLISQPASGQRACARVQ
;
A
#
# COMPACT_ATOMS: atom_id res chain seq x y z
N ARG A 1 19.18 5.24 -2.40
CA ARG A 1 18.24 4.91 -3.50
C ARG A 1 18.06 6.20 -4.29
N GLU A 2 18.23 6.16 -5.60
CA GLU A 2 18.10 7.36 -6.44
C GLU A 2 16.66 7.87 -6.44
N ALA A 3 16.51 9.18 -6.60
CA ALA A 3 15.21 9.81 -6.79
C ALA A 3 14.57 9.28 -8.08
N ARG A 4 13.29 8.90 -8.01
CA ARG A 4 12.55 8.44 -9.18
C ARG A 4 11.43 9.42 -9.52
N SER A 5 11.62 10.17 -10.59
CA SER A 5 10.64 11.10 -11.13
C SER A 5 9.53 10.39 -11.92
N GLY A 6 8.42 11.07 -12.16
CA GLY A 6 7.28 10.58 -12.95
C GLY A 6 5.94 10.76 -12.23
N PRO A 7 4.84 10.32 -12.86
CA PRO A 7 3.51 10.49 -12.31
C PRO A 7 3.32 9.62 -11.07
N VAL A 8 2.50 10.13 -10.14
CA VAL A 8 2.10 9.38 -8.94
C VAL A 8 1.20 8.21 -9.31
N PHE A 9 0.28 8.42 -10.25
CA PHE A 9 -0.65 7.43 -10.77
C PHE A 9 -0.47 7.27 -12.27
N TRP A 10 -0.45 6.05 -12.77
CA TRP A 10 -0.43 5.77 -14.20
C TRP A 10 -1.17 4.47 -14.50
N ARG A 11 -1.62 4.31 -15.74
CA ARG A 11 -2.20 3.05 -16.21
C ARG A 11 -1.19 2.29 -17.04
N ALA A 12 -1.04 1.00 -16.77
CA ALA A 12 -0.23 0.08 -17.57
C ALA A 12 -0.93 -1.28 -17.60
N SER A 13 -1.00 -1.90 -18.78
CA SER A 13 -1.64 -3.22 -18.98
C SER A 13 -3.07 -3.32 -18.41
N GLY A 14 -3.87 -2.26 -18.58
CA GLY A 14 -5.24 -2.18 -18.06
C GLY A 14 -5.36 -1.94 -16.55
N GLN A 15 -4.26 -1.91 -15.80
CA GLN A 15 -4.24 -1.75 -14.35
C GLN A 15 -3.81 -0.33 -13.93
N LEU A 16 -4.41 0.19 -12.86
CA LEU A 16 -3.95 1.41 -12.20
C LEU A 16 -2.73 1.07 -11.33
N ASN A 17 -1.64 1.76 -11.60
CA ASN A 17 -0.39 1.66 -10.88
C ASN A 17 -0.13 2.96 -10.13
N MET A 18 0.64 2.87 -9.04
CA MET A 18 0.96 4.04 -8.24
C MET A 18 2.36 4.00 -7.62
N ARG A 19 2.88 5.19 -7.33
CA ARG A 19 4.13 5.44 -6.60
C ARG A 19 3.92 6.59 -5.63
N TYR A 20 2.92 6.47 -4.80
CA TYR A 20 2.59 7.48 -3.81
C TYR A 20 3.17 7.14 -2.44
N THR A 21 3.60 8.16 -1.71
CA THR A 21 3.83 8.08 -0.26
C THR A 21 3.32 9.36 0.39
N SER A 22 2.61 9.22 1.51
CA SER A 22 2.20 10.36 2.34
C SER A 22 3.35 10.90 3.22
N ARG A 23 4.51 10.25 3.21
CA ARG A 23 5.68 10.68 3.97
C ARG A 23 6.34 11.88 3.27
N ARG A 24 6.16 13.07 3.82
CA ARG A 24 6.67 14.34 3.27
C ARG A 24 8.16 14.30 2.93
N GLN A 25 8.99 13.66 3.75
CA GLN A 25 10.44 13.57 3.55
C GLN A 25 10.87 12.70 2.35
N HIS A 26 9.96 11.94 1.73
CA HIS A 26 10.27 11.00 0.65
C HIS A 26 9.61 11.37 -0.69
N ILE A 27 9.01 12.56 -0.79
CA ILE A 27 8.33 13.02 -1.99
C ILE A 27 8.64 14.50 -2.22
N ILE A 28 8.96 14.84 -3.47
CA ILE A 28 9.13 16.22 -3.91
C ILE A 28 8.05 16.45 -4.96
N TRP A 29 7.21 17.45 -4.72
CA TRP A 29 6.15 17.84 -5.63
C TRP A 29 6.64 18.92 -6.59
N ARG A 30 6.08 18.93 -7.79
CA ARG A 30 6.24 20.06 -8.69
C ARG A 30 5.57 21.28 -8.05
N ASP A 31 6.26 22.42 -8.08
CA ASP A 31 5.78 23.65 -7.45
C ASP A 31 4.88 24.41 -8.43
N ASP A 32 3.66 23.92 -8.61
CA ASP A 32 2.62 24.58 -9.41
C ASP A 32 1.25 24.49 -8.72
N PRO A 33 0.32 25.42 -9.01
CA PRO A 33 -1.00 25.44 -8.39
C PRO A 33 -1.77 24.12 -8.54
N LEU A 34 -1.78 23.54 -9.75
CA LEU A 34 -2.53 22.33 -10.04
C LEU A 34 -1.99 21.11 -9.26
N THR A 35 -0.68 20.96 -9.14
CA THR A 35 -0.08 19.90 -8.31
C THR A 35 -0.45 20.08 -6.84
N ARG A 36 -0.43 21.31 -6.31
CA ARG A 36 -0.80 21.56 -4.91
C ARG A 36 -2.25 21.22 -4.63
N GLU A 37 -3.17 21.62 -5.51
CA GLU A 37 -4.59 21.27 -5.41
C GLU A 37 -4.81 19.76 -5.47
N ALA A 38 -4.16 19.06 -6.41
CA ALA A 38 -4.26 17.62 -6.53
C ALA A 38 -3.73 16.87 -5.29
N VAL A 39 -2.65 17.36 -4.68
CA VAL A 39 -2.09 16.78 -3.45
C VAL A 39 -3.02 17.01 -2.26
N ALA A 40 -3.64 18.18 -2.15
CA ALA A 40 -4.63 18.47 -1.12
C ALA A 40 -5.85 17.55 -1.24
N ALA A 41 -6.44 17.47 -2.43
CA ALA A 41 -7.57 16.58 -2.71
C ALA A 41 -7.24 15.11 -2.45
N LEU A 42 -6.03 14.65 -2.80
CA LEU A 42 -5.59 13.30 -2.48
C LEU A 42 -5.50 13.07 -0.95
N GLY A 43 -5.08 14.07 -0.18
CA GLY A 43 -5.06 14.02 1.27
C GLY A 43 -6.46 13.87 1.87
N GLU A 44 -7.41 14.67 1.40
CA GLU A 44 -8.83 14.62 1.79
C GLU A 44 -9.42 13.23 1.50
N ILE A 45 -9.28 12.74 0.26
CA ILE A 45 -9.76 11.40 -0.13
C ILE A 45 -9.22 10.32 0.80
N LEU A 46 -7.92 10.34 1.10
CA LEU A 46 -7.29 9.32 1.94
C LEU A 46 -7.64 9.44 3.43
N SER A 47 -8.21 10.56 3.87
CA SER A 47 -8.61 10.79 5.26
C SER A 47 -10.11 10.58 5.50
N GLU A 48 -10.95 10.98 4.56
CA GLU A 48 -12.42 11.06 4.73
C GLU A 48 -13.19 9.89 4.10
N ARG A 49 -12.65 9.25 3.05
CA ARG A 49 -13.38 8.22 2.29
C ARG A 49 -13.23 6.83 2.92
N SER A 50 -13.99 6.58 3.98
CA SER A 50 -13.99 5.29 4.70
C SER A 50 -14.43 4.11 3.83
N ASP A 51 -15.24 4.35 2.79
CA ASP A 51 -15.72 3.34 1.84
C ASP A 51 -14.57 2.67 1.05
N LEU A 52 -13.45 3.38 0.88
CA LEU A 52 -12.26 2.88 0.19
C LEU A 52 -11.20 2.31 1.14
N ILE A 53 -11.44 2.35 2.46
CA ILE A 53 -10.47 1.94 3.48
C ILE A 53 -10.89 0.63 4.12
N LEU A 54 -10.18 -0.45 3.80
CA LEU A 54 -10.29 -1.70 4.53
C LEU A 54 -9.52 -1.63 5.85
N ARG A 55 -10.24 -1.66 6.98
CA ARG A 55 -9.65 -1.75 8.33
C ARG A 55 -9.73 -3.19 8.84
N ARG A 56 -8.58 -3.75 9.22
CA ARG A 56 -8.50 -5.11 9.76
C ARG A 56 -7.49 -5.19 10.91
N ARG A 57 -7.94 -5.71 12.05
CA ARG A 57 -7.06 -6.19 13.11
C ARG A 57 -6.71 -7.65 12.80
N LEU A 58 -5.45 -7.92 12.52
CA LEU A 58 -4.96 -9.27 12.22
C LEU A 58 -4.88 -10.10 13.51
N LYS A 59 -5.30 -11.37 13.42
CA LYS A 59 -5.10 -12.39 14.45
C LYS A 59 -3.76 -13.11 14.26
N PRO A 60 -3.23 -13.81 15.28
CA PRO A 60 -2.08 -14.70 15.11
C PRO A 60 -2.31 -15.68 13.95
N GLY A 61 -1.32 -15.81 13.07
CA GLY A 61 -1.41 -16.62 11.85
C GLY A 61 -2.04 -15.92 10.63
N GLU A 62 -2.62 -14.72 10.79
CA GLU A 62 -3.13 -13.94 9.65
C GLU A 62 -2.07 -13.01 9.06
N GLY A 63 -2.17 -12.78 7.74
CA GLY A 63 -1.30 -11.88 6.99
C GLY A 63 -2.06 -11.18 5.87
N ILE A 64 -1.38 -10.25 5.20
CA ILE A 64 -1.91 -9.55 4.03
C ILE A 64 -0.93 -9.73 2.88
N LEU A 65 -1.45 -10.18 1.75
CA LEU A 65 -0.77 -10.21 0.47
C LEU A 65 -1.44 -9.18 -0.44
N CYS A 66 -0.67 -8.24 -0.98
CA CYS A 66 -1.23 -7.12 -1.76
C CYS A 66 -0.29 -6.61 -2.87
N ASN A 67 -0.89 -6.04 -3.92
CA ASN A 67 -0.16 -5.36 -5.01
C ASN A 67 0.24 -3.94 -4.63
N ASN A 68 1.13 -3.80 -3.65
CA ASN A 68 1.66 -2.51 -3.17
C ASN A 68 0.57 -1.46 -2.87
N VAL A 69 -0.58 -1.89 -2.32
CA VAL A 69 -1.66 -0.97 -1.95
C VAL A 69 -1.20 -0.01 -0.86
N LEU A 70 -1.78 1.19 -0.82
CA LEU A 70 -1.53 2.13 0.27
C LEU A 70 -2.00 1.49 1.57
N HIS A 71 -1.10 1.44 2.53
CA HIS A 71 -1.40 0.90 3.85
C HIS A 71 -0.73 1.75 4.90
N ARG A 72 -1.44 1.89 6.02
CA ARG A 72 -0.91 2.44 7.26
C ARG A 72 -1.21 1.46 8.37
N ARG A 73 -0.49 1.63 9.47
CA ARG A 73 -0.66 0.83 10.67
C ARG A 73 -0.90 1.79 11.82
N ASP A 74 -1.98 1.59 12.54
CA ASP A 74 -2.26 2.37 13.74
C ASP A 74 -1.30 1.96 14.87
N ALA A 75 -1.03 2.90 15.78
CA ALA A 75 -0.25 2.64 16.98
C ALA A 75 -0.99 1.61 17.86
N PHE A 76 -0.23 0.91 18.70
CA PHE A 76 -0.76 -0.07 19.64
C PHE A 76 0.01 0.08 20.96
N ASP A 77 -0.65 -0.23 22.06
CA ASP A 77 -0.09 -0.16 23.40
C ASP A 77 0.36 -1.55 23.85
N ASN A 78 1.61 -1.67 24.27
CA ASN A 78 2.22 -2.91 24.76
C ASN A 78 2.21 -3.02 26.29
N THR A 79 1.77 -1.98 27.00
CA THR A 79 1.84 -1.91 28.47
C THR A 79 0.79 -2.78 29.17
N LEU A 80 -0.26 -3.20 28.46
CA LEU A 80 -1.37 -3.94 29.04
C LEU A 80 -1.12 -5.46 29.20
N LEU A 81 -0.11 -6.03 28.54
CA LEU A 81 0.22 -7.47 28.58
C LEU A 81 1.72 -7.66 28.27
N GLU A 82 2.53 -8.16 29.21
CA GLU A 82 3.98 -8.41 29.01
C GLU A 82 4.30 -9.33 27.82
N SER A 83 3.32 -10.11 27.34
CA SER A 83 3.40 -10.98 26.16
C SER A 83 2.87 -10.38 24.85
N SER A 84 2.48 -9.09 24.83
CA SER A 84 1.76 -8.46 23.70
C SER A 84 2.65 -7.89 22.58
N ASN A 85 3.88 -8.38 22.45
CA ASN A 85 4.75 -7.98 21.34
C ASN A 85 4.21 -8.50 20.00
N ARG A 86 4.21 -7.64 19.00
CA ARG A 86 3.69 -7.94 17.67
C ARG A 86 4.82 -8.20 16.68
N LEU A 87 5.00 -9.46 16.29
CA LEU A 87 5.96 -9.87 15.25
C LEU A 87 5.29 -9.94 13.87
N PHE A 88 5.94 -9.38 12.85
CA PHE A 88 5.53 -9.47 11.45
C PHE A 88 6.71 -9.83 10.57
N TYR A 89 6.55 -10.84 9.72
CA TYR A 89 7.45 -11.10 8.61
C TYR A 89 6.97 -10.34 7.37
N ARG A 90 7.90 -9.78 6.60
CA ARG A 90 7.58 -9.03 5.39
C ARG A 90 8.47 -9.44 4.23
N GLY A 91 7.87 -10.10 3.24
CA GLY A 91 8.45 -10.32 1.92
C GLY A 91 8.12 -9.17 0.97
N ARG A 92 8.96 -8.99 -0.05
CA ARG A 92 8.66 -8.17 -1.23
C ARG A 92 8.93 -9.01 -2.46
N PHE A 93 7.96 -9.06 -3.34
CA PHE A 93 8.01 -9.83 -4.58
C PHE A 93 7.97 -8.88 -5.76
N HIS A 94 8.64 -9.26 -6.86
CA HIS A 94 8.65 -8.48 -8.09
C HIS A 94 7.40 -8.74 -8.94
N ASP A 95 6.80 -9.93 -8.80
CA ASP A 95 5.62 -10.34 -9.55
C ASP A 95 4.33 -9.79 -8.94
N SER A 96 3.38 -9.44 -9.81
CA SER A 96 2.03 -9.04 -9.42
C SER A 96 1.20 -10.26 -9.03
N LEU A 97 0.31 -10.09 -8.04
CA LEU A 97 -0.69 -11.09 -7.66
C LEU A 97 -1.74 -11.34 -8.74
N ILE A 98 -1.95 -10.34 -9.60
CA ILE A 98 -2.83 -10.43 -10.75
C ILE A 98 -1.90 -10.55 -11.96
N SER A 99 -1.17 -11.66 -12.05
CA SER A 99 -0.77 -12.13 -13.36
C SER A 99 -2.07 -12.47 -14.08
N GLN A 100 -2.36 -11.82 -15.20
CA GLN A 100 -3.21 -12.53 -16.15
C GLN A 100 -2.49 -13.84 -16.42
N PRO A 101 -3.13 -15.01 -16.29
CA PRO A 101 -2.51 -16.19 -16.82
C PRO A 101 -2.27 -15.89 -18.30
N ALA A 102 -1.01 -15.94 -18.73
CA ALA A 102 -0.78 -16.48 -20.06
C ALA A 102 -1.47 -17.84 -20.01
N SER A 103 -2.64 -17.92 -20.65
CA SER A 103 -3.48 -19.12 -20.79
C SER A 103 -3.04 -20.34 -19.95
N GLY A 104 -3.67 -20.58 -18.79
CA GLY A 104 -3.78 -21.95 -18.27
C GLY A 104 -3.06 -22.35 -16.97
N GLN A 105 -2.75 -21.47 -16.02
CA GLN A 105 -2.35 -21.96 -14.68
C GLN A 105 -2.83 -21.07 -13.53
N ARG A 106 -3.74 -21.62 -12.72
CA ARG A 106 -4.18 -21.05 -11.44
C ARG A 106 -3.12 -21.37 -10.39
N ALA A 107 -2.42 -20.35 -9.89
CA ALA A 107 -1.53 -20.51 -8.74
C ALA A 107 -2.37 -20.62 -7.45
N CYS A 108 -2.57 -21.84 -6.96
CA CYS A 108 -2.96 -22.07 -5.58
C CYS A 108 -1.72 -21.87 -4.69
N ALA A 109 -1.66 -20.79 -3.92
CA ALA A 109 -0.67 -20.67 -2.87
C ALA A 109 -1.08 -21.62 -1.73
N ARG A 110 -0.38 -22.75 -1.59
CA ARG A 110 -0.42 -23.61 -0.40
C ARG A 110 0.65 -23.09 0.55
N VAL A 111 0.23 -22.59 1.71
CA VAL A 111 1.14 -22.26 2.81
C VAL A 111 1.48 -23.59 3.51
N GLN A 112 2.78 -23.88 3.65
CA GLN A 112 3.29 -24.96 4.52
C GLN A 112 3.30 -24.48 5.97
#